data_AF-A0A2T3XZW1-F1
#
_entry.id   AF-A0A2T3XZW1-F1
#
_cell.length_a   1.000
_cell.length_b   1.000
_cell.length_c   1.000
_cell.angle_alpha   90.00
_cell.angle_beta   90.00
_cell.angle_gamma   90.00
#
_symmetry.space_group_name_H-M   'P 1'
#
loop_
_entity.id
_entity.type
_entity.pdbx_description
1 polymer ?
#
loop_
_entity_poly.entity_id
_entity_poly.type
_entity_poly.pdbx_seq_one_letter_code
_entity_poly.pdbx_strand_id
1 'polypeptide(L)'
;MNASHIAAALIGGIVALIAALAWHAWATKRSAARLHAQVDAQRQTALSVAETRERQRIEQYEGQLQEAGSRIAELEGELARAIGNASDLGTALANAEAQKAAWLDDARRLAGEAARLRGLSGTFERWHEQMISLMTQNHDMHKKNQELSAIVAHVLIVSLNASIEAARAGTAGRGFSIVASEVRTLATRSQELSKSYQNSLNRNDLITTATFQDIQAGGKMITASLGSVDALASQLESKILQAST
;
A
#
# COMPACT_ATOMS: atom_id res chain seq x y z
N MET A 1 -68.38 -85.70 -101.64
CA MET A 1 -68.39 -85.65 -100.16
C MET A 1 -67.01 -85.23 -99.68
N ASN A 2 -66.76 -84.15 -98.95
CA ASN A 2 -67.67 -83.21 -98.30
C ASN A 2 -66.96 -81.87 -98.03
N ALA A 3 -67.44 -80.80 -98.67
CA ALA A 3 -67.09 -79.40 -98.41
C ALA A 3 -67.44 -78.94 -96.97
N SER A 4 -68.21 -79.74 -96.21
CA SER A 4 -68.53 -79.48 -94.81
C SER A 4 -67.33 -79.60 -93.86
N HIS A 5 -66.31 -80.41 -94.18
CA HIS A 5 -65.09 -80.49 -93.37
C HIS A 5 -64.17 -79.27 -93.56
N ILE A 6 -64.16 -78.66 -94.75
CA ILE A 6 -63.36 -77.45 -95.05
C ILE A 6 -64.01 -76.20 -94.43
N ALA A 7 -65.35 -76.09 -94.47
CA ALA A 7 -66.08 -75.01 -93.82
C ALA A 7 -65.96 -75.09 -92.28
N ALA A 8 -66.05 -76.29 -91.69
CA ALA A 8 -65.82 -76.50 -90.26
C ALA A 8 -64.37 -76.17 -89.84
N ALA A 9 -63.38 -76.48 -90.69
CA ALA A 9 -61.98 -76.13 -90.45
C ALA A 9 -61.70 -74.62 -90.57
N LEU A 10 -62.34 -73.92 -91.51
CA LEU A 10 -62.25 -72.45 -91.66
C LEU A 10 -62.91 -71.71 -90.48
N ILE A 11 -64.09 -72.17 -90.04
CA ILE A 11 -64.77 -71.62 -88.86
C ILE A 11 -63.95 -71.89 -87.59
N GLY A 12 -63.41 -73.11 -87.43
CA GLY A 12 -62.49 -73.45 -86.34
C GLY A 12 -61.22 -72.61 -86.35
N GLY A 13 -60.66 -72.32 -87.53
CA GLY A 13 -59.50 -71.46 -87.71
C GLY A 13 -59.77 -69.99 -87.37
N ILE A 14 -60.92 -69.44 -87.78
CA ILE A 14 -61.33 -68.06 -87.46
C ILE A 14 -61.62 -67.92 -85.96
N VAL A 15 -62.33 -68.89 -85.36
CA VAL A 15 -62.58 -68.91 -83.90
C VAL A 15 -61.28 -69.02 -83.11
N ALA A 16 -60.34 -69.87 -83.56
CA ALA A 16 -59.01 -69.97 -82.96
C ALA A 16 -58.22 -68.66 -83.10
N LEU A 17 -58.34 -67.96 -84.22
CA LEU A 17 -57.65 -66.69 -84.48
C LEU A 17 -58.24 -65.53 -83.66
N ILE A 18 -59.57 -65.46 -83.51
CA ILE A 18 -60.25 -64.51 -82.61
C ILE A 18 -59.91 -64.82 -81.15
N ALA A 19 -59.92 -66.09 -80.75
CA ALA A 19 -59.52 -66.51 -79.41
C ALA A 19 -58.04 -66.18 -79.13
N ALA A 20 -57.16 -66.37 -80.12
CA ALA A 20 -55.74 -66.01 -80.02
C ALA A 20 -55.53 -64.49 -79.95
N LEU A 21 -56.26 -63.69 -80.72
CA LEU A 21 -56.21 -62.23 -80.65
C LEU A 21 -56.78 -61.69 -79.34
N ALA A 22 -57.89 -62.27 -78.85
CA ALA A 22 -58.47 -61.93 -77.56
C ALA A 22 -57.55 -62.33 -76.40
N TRP A 23 -56.92 -63.51 -76.47
CA TRP A 23 -55.89 -63.95 -75.54
C TRP A 23 -54.68 -63.03 -75.57
N HIS A 24 -54.21 -62.63 -76.76
CA HIS A 24 -53.09 -61.71 -76.92
C HIS A 24 -53.42 -60.31 -76.38
N ALA A 25 -54.58 -59.74 -76.69
CA ALA A 25 -55.04 -58.46 -76.17
C ALA A 25 -55.26 -58.48 -74.65
N TRP A 26 -55.79 -59.58 -74.11
CA TRP A 26 -55.90 -59.78 -72.66
C TRP A 26 -54.53 -59.95 -72.01
N ALA A 27 -53.63 -60.71 -72.63
CA ALA A 27 -52.26 -60.91 -72.15
C ALA A 27 -51.43 -59.63 -72.18
N THR A 28 -51.54 -58.80 -73.23
CA THR A 28 -50.87 -57.50 -73.35
C THR A 28 -51.45 -56.45 -72.41
N LYS A 29 -52.78 -56.42 -72.23
CA LYS A 29 -53.42 -55.55 -71.23
C LYS A 29 -53.04 -55.97 -69.81
N ARG A 30 -52.97 -57.28 -69.53
CA ARG A 30 -52.54 -57.82 -68.24
C ARG A 30 -51.05 -57.59 -68.00
N SER A 31 -50.21 -57.68 -69.04
CA SER A 31 -48.77 -57.37 -68.92
C SER A 31 -48.54 -55.87 -68.75
N ALA A 32 -49.28 -55.01 -69.45
CA ALA A 32 -49.24 -53.56 -69.26
C ALA A 32 -49.72 -53.17 -67.86
N ALA A 33 -50.82 -53.75 -67.37
CA ALA A 33 -51.29 -53.54 -66.00
C ALA A 33 -50.29 -54.00 -64.94
N ARG A 34 -49.60 -55.13 -65.16
CA ARG A 34 -48.50 -55.59 -64.28
C ARG A 34 -47.31 -54.63 -64.31
N LEU A 35 -46.93 -54.14 -65.49
CA LEU A 35 -45.82 -53.19 -65.66
C LEU A 35 -46.14 -51.85 -64.98
N HIS A 36 -47.35 -51.32 -65.17
CA HIS A 36 -47.83 -50.12 -64.47
C HIS A 36 -47.82 -50.32 -62.95
N ALA A 37 -48.36 -51.43 -62.45
CA ALA A 37 -48.31 -51.75 -61.03
C ALA A 37 -46.87 -51.86 -60.48
N GLN A 38 -45.93 -52.39 -61.28
CA GLN A 38 -44.53 -52.49 -60.92
C GLN A 38 -43.83 -51.12 -60.89
N VAL A 39 -44.11 -50.26 -61.87
CA VAL A 39 -43.60 -48.88 -61.91
C VAL A 39 -44.16 -48.05 -60.75
N ASP A 40 -45.46 -48.18 -60.45
CA ASP A 40 -46.09 -47.49 -59.33
C ASP A 40 -45.53 -47.99 -57.99
N ALA A 41 -45.31 -49.30 -57.83
CA ALA A 41 -44.66 -49.87 -56.65
C ALA A 41 -43.20 -49.40 -56.49
N GLN A 42 -42.43 -49.33 -57.59
CA GLN A 42 -41.07 -48.78 -57.58
C GLN A 42 -41.08 -47.29 -57.23
N ARG A 43 -42.01 -46.51 -57.79
CA ARG A 43 -42.18 -45.08 -57.49
C ARG A 43 -42.54 -44.86 -56.03
N GLN A 44 -43.49 -45.63 -55.47
CA GLN A 44 -43.85 -45.56 -54.06
C GLN A 44 -42.68 -45.92 -53.14
N THR A 45 -41.89 -46.93 -53.52
CA THR A 45 -40.68 -47.32 -52.78
C THR A 45 -39.60 -46.23 -52.86
N ALA A 46 -39.38 -45.63 -54.04
CA ALA A 46 -38.42 -44.54 -54.20
C ALA A 46 -38.82 -43.31 -53.39
N LEU A 47 -40.13 -42.97 -53.35
CA LEU A 47 -40.67 -41.89 -52.54
C LEU A 47 -40.52 -42.18 -51.04
N SER A 48 -40.86 -43.37 -50.55
CA SER A 48 -40.72 -43.70 -49.13
C SER A 48 -39.26 -43.72 -48.67
N VAL A 49 -38.33 -44.17 -49.52
CA VAL A 49 -36.89 -44.11 -49.26
C VAL A 49 -36.41 -42.66 -49.23
N ALA A 50 -36.87 -41.81 -50.15
CA ALA A 50 -36.53 -40.38 -50.16
C ALA A 50 -37.07 -39.66 -48.91
N GLU A 51 -38.33 -39.90 -48.53
CA GLU A 51 -38.94 -39.37 -47.30
C GLU A 51 -38.19 -39.83 -46.05
N THR A 52 -37.81 -41.11 -45.98
CA THR A 52 -37.03 -41.64 -44.85
C THR A 52 -35.65 -41.00 -44.76
N ARG A 53 -34.97 -40.79 -45.90
CA ARG A 53 -33.67 -40.09 -45.94
C ARG A 53 -33.78 -38.64 -45.50
N GLU A 54 -34.80 -37.91 -45.94
CA GLU A 54 -35.03 -36.53 -45.48
C GLU A 54 -35.34 -36.49 -43.99
N ARG A 55 -36.15 -37.44 -43.49
CA ARG A 55 -36.44 -37.56 -42.06
C ARG A 55 -35.18 -37.82 -41.22
N GLN A 56 -34.32 -38.73 -41.67
CA GLN A 56 -33.02 -38.99 -41.04
C GLN A 56 -32.10 -37.76 -41.07
N ARG A 57 -32.08 -36.99 -42.16
CA ARG A 57 -31.32 -35.73 -42.24
C ARG A 57 -31.85 -34.69 -41.26
N ILE A 58 -33.17 -34.56 -41.14
CA ILE A 58 -33.80 -33.64 -40.17
C ILE A 58 -33.43 -34.05 -38.75
N GLU A 59 -33.58 -35.32 -38.38
CA GLU A 59 -33.18 -35.85 -37.07
C GLU A 59 -31.68 -35.59 -36.78
N GLN A 60 -30.81 -35.75 -37.79
CA GLN A 60 -29.39 -35.44 -37.67
C GLN A 60 -29.13 -33.94 -37.43
N TYR A 61 -29.81 -33.06 -38.18
CA TYR A 61 -29.68 -31.61 -37.99
C TYR A 61 -30.25 -31.15 -36.65
N GLU A 62 -31.35 -31.73 -36.19
CA GLU A 62 -31.92 -31.47 -34.86
C GLU A 62 -30.94 -31.85 -33.76
N GLY A 63 -30.28 -33.01 -33.87
CA GLY A 63 -29.23 -33.42 -32.94
C GLY A 63 -28.03 -32.47 -32.93
N GLN A 64 -27.53 -32.06 -34.11
CA GLN A 64 -26.44 -31.08 -34.22
C GLN A 64 -26.82 -29.71 -33.64
N LEU A 65 -28.05 -29.26 -33.87
CA LEU A 65 -28.55 -27.99 -33.33
C LEU A 65 -28.65 -28.04 -31.81
N GLN A 66 -29.08 -29.17 -31.24
CA GLN A 66 -29.16 -29.36 -29.80
C GLN A 66 -27.76 -29.39 -29.15
N GLU A 67 -26.79 -30.06 -29.79
CA GLU A 67 -25.39 -30.08 -29.33
C GLU A 67 -24.77 -28.67 -29.40
N ALA A 68 -24.96 -27.96 -30.51
CA ALA A 68 -24.50 -26.58 -30.66
C ALA A 68 -25.14 -25.65 -29.61
N GLY A 69 -26.43 -25.80 -29.34
CA GLY A 69 -27.14 -25.05 -28.29
C GLY A 69 -26.57 -25.31 -26.89
N SER A 70 -26.27 -26.57 -26.56
CA SER A 70 -25.61 -26.92 -25.30
C SER A 70 -24.22 -26.30 -25.19
N ARG A 71 -23.45 -26.30 -26.30
CA ARG A 71 -22.10 -25.72 -26.33
C ARG A 71 -22.12 -24.20 -26.19
N ILE A 72 -23.10 -23.51 -26.79
CA ILE A 72 -23.29 -22.08 -26.63
C ILE A 72 -23.62 -21.75 -25.17
N ALA A 73 -24.55 -22.49 -24.54
CA ALA A 73 -24.91 -22.28 -23.14
C ALA A 73 -23.71 -22.49 -22.19
N GLU A 74 -22.85 -23.48 -22.48
CA GLU A 74 -21.60 -23.71 -21.75
C GLU A 74 -20.64 -22.51 -21.89
N LEU A 75 -20.40 -22.05 -23.11
CA LEU A 75 -19.53 -20.89 -23.40
C LEU A 75 -20.07 -19.58 -22.79
N GLU A 76 -21.38 -19.36 -22.80
CA GLU A 76 -22.02 -18.21 -22.15
C GLU A 76 -21.77 -18.24 -20.63
N GLY A 77 -21.84 -19.42 -20.00
CA GLY A 77 -21.52 -19.62 -18.60
C GLY A 77 -20.04 -19.35 -18.29
N GLU A 78 -19.13 -19.82 -19.15
CA GLU A 78 -17.68 -19.53 -19.03
C GLU A 78 -17.38 -18.03 -19.19
N LEU A 79 -17.98 -17.38 -20.19
CA LEU A 79 -17.82 -15.95 -20.43
C LEU A 79 -18.34 -15.12 -19.25
N ALA A 80 -19.51 -15.48 -18.70
CA ALA A 80 -20.06 -14.81 -17.52
C ALA A 80 -19.12 -14.91 -16.31
N ARG A 81 -18.52 -16.09 -16.08
CA ARG A 81 -17.51 -16.28 -15.02
C ARG A 81 -16.25 -15.47 -15.29
N ALA A 82 -15.76 -15.44 -16.53
CA ALA A 82 -14.58 -14.66 -16.90
C ALA A 82 -14.80 -13.15 -16.69
N ILE A 83 -15.97 -12.63 -17.04
CA ILE A 83 -16.36 -11.23 -16.79
C ILE A 83 -16.42 -10.94 -15.29
N GLY A 84 -17.02 -11.84 -14.50
CA GLY A 84 -17.05 -11.71 -13.04
C GLY A 84 -15.64 -11.64 -12.43
N ASN A 85 -14.77 -12.58 -12.80
CA ASN A 85 -13.38 -12.60 -12.35
C ASN A 85 -12.61 -11.34 -12.77
N ALA A 86 -12.82 -10.85 -13.99
CA ALA A 86 -12.17 -9.62 -14.46
C ALA A 86 -12.64 -8.39 -13.69
N SER A 87 -13.94 -8.31 -13.36
CA SER A 87 -14.50 -7.25 -12.50
C SER A 87 -13.89 -7.29 -11.11
N ASP A 88 -13.84 -8.48 -10.48
CA ASP A 88 -13.25 -8.65 -9.15
C ASP A 88 -11.77 -8.24 -9.14
N LEU A 89 -11.02 -8.64 -10.16
CA LEU A 89 -9.60 -8.26 -10.31
C LEU A 89 -9.43 -6.75 -10.51
N GLY A 90 -10.33 -6.11 -11.26
CA GLY A 90 -10.37 -4.65 -11.43
C GLY A 90 -10.61 -3.91 -10.12
N THR A 91 -11.55 -4.39 -9.29
CA THR A 91 -11.80 -3.78 -7.96
C THR A 91 -10.63 -4.00 -7.00
N ALA A 92 -9.99 -5.19 -7.02
CA ALA A 92 -8.81 -5.47 -6.23
C ALA A 92 -7.63 -4.57 -6.62
N LEU A 93 -7.42 -4.34 -7.92
CA LEU A 93 -6.39 -3.43 -8.43
C LEU A 93 -6.63 -1.99 -7.97
N ALA A 94 -7.87 -1.48 -8.12
CA ALA A 94 -8.21 -0.13 -7.67
C ALA A 94 -7.98 0.06 -6.16
N ASN A 95 -8.31 -0.96 -5.35
CA ASN A 95 -8.05 -0.94 -3.91
C ASN A 95 -6.55 -0.96 -3.60
N ALA A 96 -5.75 -1.73 -4.35
CA ALA A 96 -4.29 -1.78 -4.17
C ALA A 96 -3.62 -0.45 -4.56
N GLU A 97 -4.07 0.19 -5.64
CA GLU A 97 -3.59 1.52 -6.05
C GLU A 97 -3.91 2.59 -4.99
N ALA A 98 -5.12 2.57 -4.42
CA ALA A 98 -5.50 3.47 -3.34
C ALA A 98 -4.64 3.26 -2.08
N GLN A 99 -4.36 2.01 -1.70
CA GLN A 99 -3.48 1.69 -0.58
C GLN A 99 -2.05 2.14 -0.82
N LYS A 100 -1.51 1.92 -2.02
CA LYS A 100 -0.18 2.39 -2.41
C LYS A 100 -0.07 3.91 -2.30
N ALA A 101 -1.08 4.64 -2.76
CA ALA A 101 -1.12 6.10 -2.64
C ALA A 101 -1.10 6.56 -1.18
N ALA A 102 -1.86 5.89 -0.30
CA ALA A 102 -1.85 6.17 1.14
C ALA A 102 -0.48 5.92 1.78
N TRP A 103 0.19 4.81 1.44
CA TRP A 103 1.53 4.53 1.96
C TRP A 103 2.58 5.53 1.49
N LEU A 104 2.49 6.03 0.26
CA LEU A 104 3.39 7.09 -0.22
C LEU A 104 3.19 8.40 0.55
N ASP A 105 1.96 8.72 0.96
CA ASP A 105 1.70 9.88 1.82
C ASP A 105 2.28 9.67 3.23
N ASP A 106 2.06 8.51 3.84
CA ASP A 106 2.63 8.16 5.14
C ASP A 106 4.17 8.20 5.11
N ALA A 107 4.80 7.75 4.02
CA ALA A 107 6.25 7.80 3.85
C ALA A 107 6.77 9.24 3.83
N ARG A 108 6.07 10.15 3.13
CA ARG A 108 6.39 11.57 3.11
C ARG A 108 6.24 12.21 4.48
N ARG A 109 5.19 11.86 5.21
CA ARG A 109 4.93 12.35 6.58
C ARG A 109 6.04 11.89 7.54
N LEU A 110 6.41 10.60 7.50
CA LEU A 110 7.52 10.05 8.28
C LEU A 110 8.86 10.75 7.97
N ALA A 111 9.15 10.97 6.68
CA ALA A 111 10.36 11.67 6.27
C ALA A 111 10.40 13.12 6.81
N GLY A 112 9.26 13.82 6.77
CA GLY A 112 9.12 15.16 7.35
C GLY A 112 9.36 15.16 8.86
N GLU A 113 8.84 14.16 9.58
CA GLU A 113 9.02 14.05 11.02
C GLU A 113 10.47 13.70 11.39
N ALA A 114 11.11 12.80 10.65
CA ALA A 114 12.54 12.50 10.79
C ALA A 114 13.39 13.76 10.60
N ALA A 115 13.09 14.58 9.60
CA ALA A 115 13.81 15.83 9.36
C ALA A 115 13.65 16.83 10.53
N ARG A 116 12.44 16.96 11.09
CA ARG A 116 12.20 17.79 12.28
C ARG A 116 12.98 17.30 13.50
N LEU A 117 12.95 15.99 13.77
CA LEU A 117 13.68 15.40 14.88
C LEU A 117 15.20 15.55 14.73
N ARG A 118 15.75 15.41 13.52
CA ARG A 118 17.18 15.69 13.25
C ARG A 118 17.52 17.17 13.51
N GLY A 119 16.65 18.10 13.11
CA GLY A 119 16.82 19.52 13.42
C GLY A 119 16.79 19.81 14.93
N LEU A 120 15.91 19.13 15.67
CA LEU A 120 15.84 19.23 17.12
C LEU A 120 17.10 18.64 17.78
N SER A 121 17.58 17.47 17.33
CA SER A 121 18.83 16.86 17.78
C SER A 121 20.02 17.83 17.64
N GLY A 122 20.15 18.49 16.48
CA GLY A 122 21.19 19.50 16.27
C GLY A 122 21.03 20.73 17.18
N THR A 123 19.81 21.06 17.61
CA THR A 123 19.57 22.14 18.58
C THR A 123 20.00 21.74 19.99
N PHE A 124 19.71 20.51 20.40
CA PHE A 124 20.16 19.96 21.69
C PHE A 124 21.69 19.86 21.77
N GLU A 125 22.37 19.50 20.68
CA GLU A 125 23.84 19.49 20.64
C GLU A 125 24.42 20.89 20.87
N ARG A 126 23.88 21.92 20.20
CA ARG A 126 24.30 23.31 20.44
C ARG A 126 24.04 23.76 21.87
N TRP A 127 22.88 23.40 22.44
CA TRP A 127 22.59 23.71 23.84
C TRP A 127 23.55 22.99 24.80
N HIS A 128 23.92 21.75 24.49
CA HIS A 128 24.90 21.00 25.27
C HIS A 128 26.25 21.71 25.30
N GLU A 129 26.77 22.14 24.15
CA GLU A 129 28.01 22.93 24.05
C GLU A 129 27.91 24.26 24.84
N GLN A 130 26.80 24.97 24.69
CA GLN A 130 26.55 26.23 25.42
C GLN A 130 26.54 26.04 26.94
N MET A 131 25.98 24.93 27.43
CA MET A 131 25.98 24.61 28.85
C MET A 131 27.38 24.27 29.38
N ILE A 132 28.21 23.56 28.62
CA ILE A 132 29.61 23.33 28.97
C ILE A 132 30.35 24.67 29.11
N SER A 133 30.13 25.59 28.17
CA SER A 133 30.69 26.95 28.25
C SER A 133 30.18 27.69 29.50
N LEU A 134 28.88 27.59 29.81
CA LEU A 134 28.29 28.25 30.98
C LEU A 134 28.84 27.71 32.30
N MET A 135 29.03 26.39 32.42
CA MET A 135 29.67 25.76 33.59
C MET A 135 31.11 26.26 33.76
N THR A 136 31.85 26.36 32.65
CA THR A 136 33.23 26.89 32.65
C THR A 136 33.25 28.35 33.11
N GLN A 137 32.31 29.17 32.62
CA GLN A 137 32.18 30.57 33.03
C GLN A 137 31.82 30.70 34.52
N ASN A 138 30.88 29.92 35.05
CA ASN A 138 30.56 29.93 36.49
C ASN A 138 31.79 29.57 37.33
N HIS A 139 32.58 28.58 36.90
CA HIS A 139 33.81 28.21 37.58
C HIS A 139 34.85 29.34 37.60
N ASP A 140 35.02 30.07 36.49
CA ASP A 140 35.87 31.26 36.43
C ASP A 140 35.36 32.39 37.34
N MET A 141 34.04 32.60 37.38
CA MET A 141 33.42 33.59 38.27
C MET A 141 33.62 33.26 39.75
N HIS A 142 33.61 31.98 40.13
CA HIS A 142 33.99 31.55 41.48
C HIS A 142 35.42 31.94 41.82
N LYS A 143 36.39 31.68 40.93
CA LYS A 143 37.79 32.06 41.14
C LYS A 143 37.95 33.56 41.33
N LYS A 144 37.34 34.35 40.43
CA LYS A 144 37.37 35.82 40.52
C LYS A 144 36.75 36.34 41.81
N ASN A 145 35.66 35.76 42.27
CA ASN A 145 35.04 36.16 43.53
C ASN A 145 35.89 35.75 44.75
N GLN A 146 36.60 34.62 44.70
CA GLN A 146 37.56 34.21 45.73
C GLN A 146 38.75 35.18 45.80
N GLU A 147 39.31 35.58 44.65
CA GLU A 147 40.36 36.59 44.57
C GLU A 147 39.89 37.94 45.13
N LEU A 148 38.68 38.38 44.76
CA LEU A 148 38.07 39.60 45.31
C LEU A 148 37.93 39.53 46.83
N SER A 149 37.41 38.42 47.36
CA SER A 149 37.30 38.18 48.81
C SER A 149 38.66 38.26 49.51
N ALA A 150 39.71 37.69 48.91
CA ALA A 150 41.07 37.78 49.44
C ALA A 150 41.62 39.22 49.45
N ILE A 151 41.40 39.98 48.36
CA ILE A 151 41.77 41.40 48.28
C ILE A 151 41.05 42.20 49.36
N VAL A 152 39.74 42.03 49.50
CA VAL A 152 38.93 42.73 50.50
C VAL A 152 39.39 42.43 51.93
N ALA A 153 39.68 41.15 52.23
CA ALA A 153 40.23 40.75 53.52
C ALA A 153 41.59 41.43 53.79
N HIS A 154 42.44 41.57 52.78
CA HIS A 154 43.71 42.29 52.91
C HIS A 154 43.50 43.79 53.16
N VAL A 155 42.59 44.44 52.43
CA VAL A 155 42.23 45.85 52.66
C VAL A 155 41.72 46.07 54.08
N LEU A 156 40.94 45.13 54.62
CA LEU A 156 40.48 45.19 56.01
C LEU A 156 41.65 45.22 57.00
N ILE A 157 42.66 44.38 56.80
CA ILE A 157 43.88 44.34 57.64
C ILE A 157 44.67 45.65 57.50
N VAL A 158 44.86 46.14 56.27
CA VAL A 158 45.59 47.40 56.00
C VAL A 158 44.88 48.58 56.66
N SER A 159 43.55 48.65 56.56
CA SER A 159 42.75 49.71 57.20
C SER A 159 42.84 49.68 58.73
N LEU A 160 42.87 48.48 59.33
CA LEU A 160 43.05 48.33 60.78
C LEU A 160 44.43 48.83 61.22
N ASN A 161 45.49 48.45 60.50
CA ASN A 161 46.85 48.91 60.78
C ASN A 161 46.94 50.44 60.66
N ALA A 162 46.31 51.02 59.63
CA ALA A 162 46.24 52.46 59.45
C ALA A 162 45.48 53.17 60.60
N SER A 163 44.36 52.60 61.06
CA SER A 163 43.63 53.12 62.23
C SER A 163 44.48 53.09 63.51
N ILE A 164 45.25 52.02 63.73
CA ILE A 164 46.15 51.89 64.88
C ILE A 164 47.25 52.95 64.83
N GLU A 165 47.91 53.12 63.69
CA GLU A 165 48.99 54.10 63.54
C GLU A 165 48.47 55.53 63.62
N ALA A 166 47.27 55.80 63.09
CA ALA A 166 46.58 57.08 63.23
C ALA A 166 46.27 57.41 64.70
N ALA A 167 45.86 56.42 65.50
CA ALA A 167 45.66 56.59 66.94
C ALA A 167 46.98 56.85 67.66
N ARG A 168 48.07 56.18 67.26
CA ARG A 168 49.41 56.35 67.82
C ARG A 168 49.99 57.75 67.57
N ALA A 169 49.69 58.36 66.43
CA ALA A 169 50.06 59.74 66.09
C ALA A 169 49.24 60.81 66.85
N GLY A 170 48.25 60.42 67.66
CA GLY A 170 47.49 61.32 68.51
C GLY A 170 46.72 62.39 67.71
N THR A 171 46.92 63.67 68.05
CA THR A 171 46.17 64.78 67.43
C THR A 171 46.51 64.96 65.94
N ALA A 172 47.73 64.62 65.53
CA ALA A 172 48.18 64.70 64.13
C ALA A 172 47.57 63.61 63.24
N GLY A 173 47.15 62.48 63.82
CA GLY A 173 46.57 61.34 63.09
C GLY A 173 45.05 61.38 62.91
N ARG A 174 44.34 62.39 63.46
CA ARG A 174 42.86 62.42 63.46
C ARG A 174 42.23 62.29 62.07
N GLY A 175 42.77 63.00 61.06
CA GLY A 175 42.27 62.91 59.69
C GLY A 175 42.46 61.51 59.08
N PHE A 176 43.63 60.90 59.31
CA PHE A 176 43.93 59.54 58.86
C PHE A 176 43.06 58.49 59.55
N SER A 177 42.71 58.68 60.82
CA SER A 177 41.83 57.77 61.57
C SER A 177 40.43 57.71 60.95
N ILE A 178 39.87 58.86 60.54
CA ILE A 178 38.57 58.93 59.87
C ILE A 178 38.61 58.18 58.53
N VAL A 179 39.64 58.44 57.71
CA VAL A 179 39.81 57.75 56.41
C VAL A 179 39.96 56.24 56.60
N ALA A 180 40.78 55.80 57.56
CA ALA A 180 40.98 54.38 57.84
C ALA A 180 39.68 53.69 58.30
N SER A 181 38.86 54.36 59.12
CA SER A 181 37.55 53.86 59.52
C SER A 181 36.59 53.72 58.32
N GLU A 182 36.57 54.69 57.42
CA GLU A 182 35.71 54.63 56.22
C GLU A 182 36.13 53.50 55.28
N VAL A 183 37.44 53.34 55.05
CA VAL A 183 38.00 52.23 54.26
C VAL A 183 37.64 50.88 54.89
N ARG A 184 37.71 50.76 56.21
CA ARG A 184 37.33 49.53 56.94
C ARG A 184 35.84 49.19 56.76
N THR A 185 34.97 50.20 56.84
CA THR A 185 33.54 50.05 56.61
C THR A 185 33.27 49.58 55.17
N LEU A 186 33.93 50.20 54.18
CA LEU A 186 33.80 49.81 52.78
C LEU A 186 34.30 48.38 52.51
N ALA A 187 35.42 47.99 53.12
CA ALA A 187 35.95 46.63 53.03
C ALA A 187 34.98 45.61 53.63
N THR A 188 34.45 45.87 54.83
CA THR A 188 33.45 44.99 55.47
C THR A 188 32.22 44.80 54.59
N ARG A 189 31.67 45.89 54.04
CA ARG A 189 30.53 45.84 53.13
C ARG A 189 30.85 45.09 51.83
N SER A 190 32.07 45.24 51.30
CA SER A 190 32.53 44.51 50.12
C SER A 190 32.65 43.00 50.39
N GLN A 191 33.05 42.61 51.60
CA GLN A 191 33.15 41.21 52.02
C GLN A 191 31.76 40.55 52.08
N GLU A 192 30.78 41.26 52.65
CA GLU A 192 29.39 40.82 52.68
C GLU A 192 28.81 40.65 51.27
N LEU A 193 29.11 41.60 50.36
CA LEU A 193 28.70 41.52 48.97
C LEU A 193 29.33 40.31 48.26
N SER A 194 30.64 40.07 48.45
CA SER A 194 31.33 38.91 47.87
C SER A 194 30.76 37.58 48.39
N LYS A 195 30.38 37.51 49.66
CA LYS A 195 29.70 36.33 50.24
C LYS A 195 28.31 36.12 49.66
N SER A 196 27.54 37.18 49.48
CA SER A 196 26.24 37.11 48.80
C SER A 196 26.41 36.62 47.35
N TYR A 197 27.40 37.15 46.65
CA TYR A 197 27.72 36.75 45.27
C TYR A 197 28.12 35.27 45.18
N GLN A 198 28.90 34.77 46.15
CA GLN A 198 29.25 33.34 46.23
C GLN A 198 28.00 32.46 46.37
N ASN A 199 27.02 32.87 47.18
CA ASN A 199 25.76 32.12 47.31
C ASN A 199 24.98 32.11 45.98
N SER A 200 24.96 33.23 45.26
CA SER A 200 24.35 33.30 43.93
C SER A 200 25.04 32.38 42.92
N LEU A 201 26.38 32.34 42.91
CA LEU A 201 27.14 31.44 42.03
C LEU A 201 26.88 29.96 42.36
N ASN A 202 26.84 29.59 43.64
CA ASN A 202 26.47 28.22 44.05
C ASN A 202 25.06 27.83 43.56
N ARG A 203 24.11 28.77 43.62
CA ARG A 203 22.75 28.54 43.10
C ARG A 203 22.76 28.39 41.58
N ASN A 204 23.56 29.18 40.87
CA ASN A 204 23.73 29.05 39.43
C ASN A 204 24.32 27.69 39.05
N ASP A 205 25.26 27.14 39.81
CA ASP A 205 25.83 25.81 39.55
C ASP A 205 24.75 24.71 39.62
N LEU A 206 23.88 24.78 40.63
CA LEU A 206 22.77 23.84 40.79
C LEU A 206 21.82 23.90 39.59
N ILE A 207 21.42 25.10 39.19
CA ILE A 207 20.51 25.31 38.05
C ILE A 207 21.19 24.84 36.76
N THR A 208 22.45 25.22 36.54
CA THR A 208 23.21 24.87 35.33
C THR A 208 23.37 23.34 35.22
N THR A 209 23.65 22.66 36.33
CA THR A 209 23.77 21.19 36.36
C THR A 209 22.44 20.51 36.07
N ALA A 210 21.34 20.98 36.66
CA ALA A 210 20.01 20.42 36.41
C ALA A 210 19.60 20.61 34.93
N THR A 211 19.78 21.82 34.38
CA THR A 211 19.48 22.10 32.97
C THR A 211 20.35 21.27 32.03
N PHE A 212 21.61 21.02 32.37
CA PHE A 212 22.48 20.14 31.59
C PHE A 212 21.98 18.69 31.56
N GLN A 213 21.48 18.18 32.69
CA GLN A 213 20.87 16.84 32.77
C GLN A 213 19.59 16.75 31.93
N ASP A 214 18.74 17.78 31.97
CA ASP A 214 17.51 17.85 31.15
C ASP A 214 17.83 17.87 29.65
N ILE A 215 18.85 18.62 29.24
CA ILE A 215 19.33 18.64 27.85
C ILE A 215 19.83 17.25 27.44
N GLN A 216 20.63 16.58 28.28
CA GLN A 216 21.11 15.23 28.00
C GLN A 216 19.97 14.21 27.88
N ALA A 217 18.98 14.27 28.78
CA ALA A 217 17.81 13.41 28.74
C ALA A 217 16.98 13.66 27.47
N GLY A 218 16.70 14.93 27.13
CA GLY A 218 15.99 15.31 25.93
C GLY A 218 16.72 14.88 24.65
N GLY A 219 18.04 15.02 24.60
CA GLY A 219 18.87 14.53 23.50
C GLY A 219 18.73 13.02 23.28
N LYS A 220 18.81 12.22 24.36
CA LYS A 220 18.60 10.76 24.30
C LYS A 220 17.19 10.39 23.81
N MET A 221 16.16 11.11 24.28
CA MET A 221 14.79 10.88 23.84
C MET A 221 14.64 11.14 22.34
N ILE A 222 15.24 12.20 21.81
CA ILE A 222 15.20 12.50 20.37
C ILE A 222 15.87 11.40 19.55
N THR A 223 17.03 10.91 19.99
CA THR A 223 17.73 9.81 19.32
C THR A 223 16.88 8.53 19.31
N ALA A 224 16.19 8.22 20.42
CA ALA A 224 15.27 7.10 20.49
C ALA A 224 14.06 7.28 19.55
N SER A 225 13.47 8.48 19.51
CA SER A 225 12.38 8.81 18.58
C SER A 225 12.80 8.70 17.12
N LEU A 226 14.02 9.13 16.76
CA LEU A 226 14.58 8.96 15.42
C LEU A 226 14.68 7.48 15.05
N GLY A 227 15.20 6.64 15.95
CA GLY A 227 15.26 5.20 15.73
C GLY A 227 13.88 4.56 15.50
N SER A 228 12.86 5.00 16.24
CA SER A 228 11.47 4.56 16.03
C SER A 228 10.92 4.99 14.67
N VAL A 229 11.20 6.22 14.22
CA VAL A 229 10.76 6.70 12.90
C VAL A 229 11.45 5.94 11.77
N ASP A 230 12.76 5.68 11.89
CA ASP A 230 13.51 4.89 10.89
C ASP A 230 13.00 3.44 10.82
N ALA A 231 12.62 2.84 11.97
CA ALA A 231 12.00 1.51 12.00
C ALA A 231 10.63 1.48 11.30
N LEU A 232 9.78 2.49 11.55
CA LEU A 232 8.49 2.63 10.87
C LEU A 232 8.66 2.85 9.37
N ALA A 233 9.63 3.66 8.96
CA ALA A 233 9.95 3.88 7.55
C ALA A 233 10.37 2.57 6.86
N SER A 234 11.22 1.77 7.51
CA SER A 234 11.67 0.46 7.00
C SER A 234 10.50 -0.53 6.87
N GLN A 235 9.56 -0.53 7.83
CA GLN A 235 8.35 -1.36 7.74
C GLN A 235 7.46 -0.93 6.58
N LEU A 236 7.32 0.36 6.35
CA LEU A 236 6.51 0.90 5.26
C LEU A 236 7.12 0.59 3.90
N GLU A 237 8.44 0.71 3.76
CA GLU A 237 9.18 0.31 2.56
C GLU A 237 8.94 -1.17 2.23
N SER A 238 9.02 -2.04 3.23
CA SER A 238 8.72 -3.48 3.07
C SER A 238 7.29 -3.73 2.58
N LYS A 239 6.29 -3.03 3.13
CA LYS A 239 4.88 -3.14 2.68
C LYS A 239 4.71 -2.67 1.23
N ILE A 240 5.35 -1.57 0.85
CA ILE A 240 5.31 -1.05 -0.53
C ILE A 240 5.89 -2.07 -1.50
N LEU A 241 7.02 -2.71 -1.15
CA LEU A 241 7.64 -3.74 -1.98
C LEU A 241 6.74 -4.97 -2.14
N GLN A 242 6.13 -5.46 -1.05
CA GLN A 242 5.22 -6.61 -1.09
C GLN A 242 3.96 -6.38 -1.94
N ALA A 243 3.44 -5.16 -1.98
CA ALA A 243 2.28 -4.87 -2.84
C ALA A 243 2.65 -4.60 -4.31
N SER A 244 3.95 -4.49 -4.61
CA SER A 244 4.44 -4.27 -5.98
C SER A 244 4.80 -5.56 -6.72
N THR A 245 4.89 -6.68 -6.00
CA THR A 245 5.10 -8.05 -6.52
C THR A 245 3.78 -8.77 -6.66
#